data_AF-A0A645C7V3-F1
#
_entry.id   AF-A0A645C7V3-F1
#
_cell.length_a   1.000
_cell.length_b   1.000
_cell.length_c   1.000
_cell.angle_alpha   90.00
_cell.angle_beta   90.00
_cell.angle_gamma   90.00
#
_symmetry.space_group_name_H-M   'P 1'
#
loop_
_entity.id
_entity.type
_entity.pdbx_description
1 polymer ?
#
loop_
_entity_poly.entity_id
_entity_poly.type
_entity_poly.pdbx_seq_one_letter_code
_entity_poly.pdbx_strand_id
1 'polypeptide(L)' 'MELVGHDFFLYVDAETEEPSVVYRRKAYDYGVIHLSVSSER' A
#
# COMPACT_ATOMS: atom_id res chain seq x y z
N MET A 1 6.25 -7.20 2.04
CA MET A 1 7.33 -6.49 1.31
C MET A 1 8.68 -7.18 1.49
N GLU A 2 9.23 -7.25 2.70
CA GLU A 2 10.60 -7.79 2.91
C GLU A 2 10.77 -9.25 2.48
N LEU A 3 9.82 -10.12 2.79
CA LEU A 3 9.90 -11.55 2.43
C LEU A 3 9.79 -11.82 0.92
N VAL A 4 9.16 -10.91 0.18
CA VAL A 4 8.96 -11.05 -1.28
C VAL A 4 10.00 -10.26 -2.07
N GLY A 5 10.84 -9.46 -1.41
CA GLY A 5 11.90 -8.69 -2.06
C GLY A 5 11.41 -7.58 -3.01
N HIS A 6 10.17 -7.12 -2.86
CA HIS A 6 9.60 -6.06 -3.70
C HIS A 6 9.66 -4.70 -3.02
N ASP A 7 9.81 -3.64 -3.82
CA ASP A 7 9.84 -2.24 -3.36
C ASP A 7 8.46 -1.71 -2.94
N PHE A 8 7.37 -2.38 -3.35
CA PHE A 8 6.01 -2.09 -2.93
C PHE A 8 5.15 -3.36 -2.86
N PHE A 9 4.01 -3.28 -2.16
CA PHE A 9 3.03 -4.35 -2.06
C PHE A 9 1.61 -3.78 -1.94
N LEU A 10 0.70 -4.21 -2.81
CA LEU A 10 -0.73 -3.86 -2.79
C LEU A 10 -1.50 -4.89 -1.95
N TYR A 11 -2.39 -4.42 -1.08
CA TYR A 11 -3.23 -5.24 -0.20
C TYR A 11 -4.58 -4.56 0.04
N VAL A 12 -5.51 -5.28 0.68
CA VAL A 12 -6.74 -4.70 1.22
C VAL A 12 -6.53 -4.52 2.72
N ASP A 13 -6.72 -3.29 3.21
CA ASP A 13 -6.53 -2.97 4.63
C ASP A 13 -7.59 -3.69 5.48
N ALA A 14 -7.18 -4.28 6.60
CA ALA A 14 -8.06 -5.09 7.44
C ALA A 14 -9.00 -4.24 8.31
N GLU A 15 -8.65 -2.98 8.57
CA GLU A 15 -9.46 -2.07 9.39
C GLU A 15 -10.44 -1.28 8.52
N THR A 16 -10.01 -0.82 7.34
CA THR A 16 -10.83 0.04 6.48
C THR A 16 -11.50 -0.70 5.32
N GLU A 17 -11.07 -1.93 5.03
CA GLU A 17 -11.48 -2.70 3.84
C GLU A 17 -11.14 -2.00 2.51
N GLU A 18 -10.28 -0.98 2.52
CA GLU A 18 -9.89 -0.23 1.33
C GLU A 18 -8.59 -0.76 0.72
N PRO A 19 -8.45 -0.71 -0.63
CA PRO A 19 -7.18 -1.03 -1.28
C PRO A 19 -6.07 -0.07 -0.83
N SER A 20 -4.93 -0.60 -0.42
CA SER A 20 -3.80 0.16 0.11
C SER A 20 -2.47 -0.39 -0.39
N VAL A 21 -1.46 0.48 -0.52
CA VAL A 21 -0.12 0.11 -0.98
C VAL A 21 0.91 0.52 0.06
N VAL A 22 1.73 -0.44 0.51
CA VAL A 22 2.94 -0.17 1.29
C VAL A 22 4.15 -0.12 0.37
N TYR A 23 5.08 0.80 0.60
CA TYR A 23 6.28 0.98 -0.23
C TYR A 23 7.50 1.46 0.56
N ARG A 24 8.71 1.26 0.01
CA ARG A 24 9.97 1.74 0.58
C ARG A 24 10.22 3.21 0.23
N ARG A 25 10.48 4.06 1.23
CA ARG A 25 10.88 5.47 1.06
C ARG A 25 12.40 5.59 0.95
N LYS A 26 12.85 6.71 0.36
CA LYS A 26 14.27 7.11 0.46
C LYS A 26 14.59 7.41 1.93
N ALA A 27 15.77 7.00 2.39
CA ALA A 27 16.23 7.04 3.79
C ALA A 27 15.70 5.94 4.74
N TYR A 28 15.49 4.71 4.22
CA TYR A 28 15.19 3.50 5.01
C TYR A 28 13.87 3.50 5.79
N ASP A 29 12.90 4.31 5.34
CA ASP A 29 11.58 4.39 5.96
C ASP A 29 10.52 3.72 5.07
N TYR A 30 9.33 3.47 5.61
CA TYR A 30 8.19 2.93 4.88
C TYR A 30 7.08 3.96 4.76
N GLY A 31 6.35 3.92 3.64
CA GLY A 31 5.16 4.73 3.43
C GLY A 31 3.97 3.84 3.10
N VAL A 32 2.77 4.36 3.37
CA VAL A 32 1.50 3.74 2.98
C VAL A 32 0.69 4.75 2.18
N ILE A 33 0.10 4.31 1.08
CA ILE A 33 -0.87 5.07 0.28
C ILE A 33 -2.20 4.33 0.34
N HIS A 34 -3.24 5.00 0.84
CA HIS A 34 -4.62 4.53 0.79
C HIS A 34 -5.25 4.95 -0.54
N LEU A 35 -5.92 4.02 -1.22
CA LEU A 35 -6.55 4.27 -2.50
C LEU A 35 -8.04 4.53 -2.29
N SER A 36 -8.47 5.78 -2.44
CA SER A 36 -9.89 6.12 -2.54
C SER A 36 -10.39 5.77 -3.94
N VAL A 37 -11.07 4.63 -4.09
CA VAL A 37 -11.64 4.24 -5.38
C VAL A 37 -13.05 4.83 -5.50
N SER A 38 -13.15 6.02 -6.09
CA SER A 38 -14.44 6.56 -6.55
C SER A 38 -14.94 5.69 -7.69
N SER A 39 -15.99 4.92 -7.48
CA SER A 39 -16.66 4.18 -8.56
C SER A 39 -17.54 5.13 -9.38
N GLU A 40 -16.92 6.06 -10.10
CA GLU A 40 -17.61 6.80 -11.16
C GLU A 40 -17.59 5.92 -12.43
N ARG A 41 -18.78 5.44 -12.82
CA ARG A 41 -19.02 4.67 -14.04
C ARG A 41 -19.49 5.58 -15.16
#